data_AF-A0A353N985-F1
#
_entry.id   AF-A0A353N985-F1
#
_cell.length_a   1.000
_cell.length_b   1.000
_cell.length_c   1.000
_cell.angle_alpha   90.00
_cell.angle_beta   90.00
_cell.angle_gamma   90.00
#
_symmetry.space_group_name_H-M   'P 1'
#
loop_
_entity.id
_entity.type
_entity.pdbx_description
1 polymer ?
#
loop_
_entity_poly.entity_id
_entity_poly.type
_entity_poly.pdbx_seq_one_letter_code
_entity_poly.pdbx_strand_id
1 'polypeptide(L)'
;EELEEILIASDVGYKTTSLLLDKLKEKVKTEKTDQINEIKGYLREIMTALLSVLSPPDLDTDLPLALLVVGVNGVGKTTSIAKLAEYYKGKDKSCLLVAGDTFRAAAIDQLRVWGQRLGIDLIHHQEGADPGAVAFDGISAANARKVDVAIFDTAGGL
;
A
#
# COMPACT_ATOMS: atom_id res chain seq x y z
N GLU A 1 28.52 -6.11 16.08
CA GLU A 1 28.18 -7.52 15.87
C GLU A 1 26.85 -7.85 16.54
N GLU A 2 26.72 -7.78 17.87
CA GLU A 2 25.43 -8.05 18.56
C GLU A 2 24.23 -7.23 18.02
N LEU A 3 24.41 -5.91 17.77
CA LEU A 3 23.36 -5.07 17.18
C LEU A 3 22.99 -5.49 15.74
N GLU A 4 23.96 -6.00 14.98
CA GLU A 4 23.75 -6.49 13.61
C GLU A 4 22.86 -7.73 13.62
N GLU A 5 23.19 -8.68 14.49
CA GLU A 5 22.40 -9.90 14.68
C GLU A 5 20.97 -9.60 15.12
N ILE A 6 20.78 -8.66 16.05
CA ILE A 6 19.44 -8.23 16.49
C ILE A 6 18.64 -7.65 15.33
N LEU A 7 19.24 -6.79 14.50
CA LEU A 7 18.56 -6.18 13.36
C LEU A 7 18.20 -7.23 12.30
N ILE A 8 19.09 -8.17 12.01
CA ILE A 8 18.83 -9.27 11.08
C ILE A 8 17.73 -10.19 11.62
N ALA A 9 17.79 -10.56 12.89
CA ALA A 9 16.75 -11.38 13.55
C ALA A 9 15.39 -10.67 13.65
N SER A 10 15.35 -9.35 13.44
CA SER A 10 14.14 -8.52 13.41
C SER A 10 13.65 -8.22 11.97
N ASP A 11 14.05 -9.02 10.98
CA ASP A 11 13.62 -8.92 9.58
C ASP A 11 14.00 -7.61 8.85
N VAL A 12 15.00 -6.87 9.32
CA VAL A 12 15.46 -5.64 8.65
C VAL A 12 16.16 -5.93 7.31
N GLY A 13 16.73 -7.14 7.18
CA GLY A 13 17.45 -7.60 6.00
C GLY A 13 18.90 -7.09 5.95
N TYR A 14 19.80 -7.92 5.41
CA TYR A 14 21.25 -7.70 5.46
C TYR A 14 21.67 -6.31 4.92
N LYS A 15 21.20 -5.94 3.72
CA LYS A 15 21.57 -4.67 3.07
C LYS A 15 21.18 -3.45 3.90
N THR A 16 19.96 -3.45 4.45
CA THR A 16 19.45 -2.36 5.27
C THR A 16 20.19 -2.30 6.60
N THR A 17 20.46 -3.45 7.22
CA THR A 17 21.25 -3.53 8.46
C THR A 17 22.65 -2.95 8.27
N SER A 18 23.38 -3.35 7.21
CA SER A 18 24.71 -2.79 6.94
C SER A 18 24.67 -1.27 6.78
N LEU A 19 23.69 -0.76 6.02
CA LEU A 19 23.48 0.67 5.82
C LEU A 19 23.21 1.42 7.14
N LEU A 20 22.37 0.87 8.02
CA LEU A 20 22.08 1.45 9.33
C LEU A 20 23.33 1.52 10.21
N LEU A 21 24.10 0.43 10.26
CA LEU A 21 25.30 0.34 11.08
C LEU A 21 26.41 1.28 10.62
N ASP A 22 26.61 1.41 9.31
CA ASP A 22 27.62 2.32 8.76
C ASP A 22 27.27 3.79 9.09
N LYS A 23 26.01 4.19 8.86
CA LYS A 23 25.53 5.53 9.25
C LYS A 23 25.63 5.78 10.75
N LEU A 24 25.34 4.77 11.58
CA LEU A 24 25.44 4.89 13.03
C LEU A 24 26.89 5.07 13.48
N LYS A 25 27.83 4.28 12.94
CA LYS A 25 29.27 4.41 13.23
C LYS A 25 29.79 5.80 12.87
N GLU A 26 29.40 6.33 11.71
CA GLU A 26 29.77 7.69 11.30
C GLU A 26 29.22 8.74 12.26
N LYS A 27 27.93 8.65 12.64
CA LYS A 27 27.29 9.60 13.54
C LYS A 27 27.91 9.57 14.93
N VAL A 28 28.16 8.39 15.49
CA VAL A 28 28.85 8.22 16.78
C VAL A 28 30.26 8.81 16.76
N LYS A 29 31.00 8.62 15.65
CA LYS A 29 32.35 9.19 15.49
C LYS A 29 32.32 10.72 15.44
N THR A 30 31.33 11.30 14.76
CA THR A 30 31.16 12.75 14.64
C THR A 30 30.78 13.39 15.97
N GLU A 31 29.80 12.81 16.67
CA GLU A 31 29.28 13.34 17.94
C GLU A 31 30.17 12.99 19.14
N LYS A 32 31.13 12.07 18.97
CA LYS A 32 32.12 11.64 19.99
C LYS A 32 31.47 11.22 21.30
N THR A 33 30.38 10.46 21.23
CA THR A 33 29.68 9.92 22.39
C THR A 33 29.83 8.41 22.47
N ASP A 34 29.93 7.90 23.69
CA ASP A 34 29.87 6.48 24.04
C ASP A 34 28.60 6.14 24.84
N GLN A 35 27.72 7.12 25.07
CA GLN A 35 26.52 6.92 25.86
C GLN A 35 25.48 6.10 25.08
N ILE A 36 25.16 4.92 25.61
CA ILE A 36 24.21 3.98 24.99
C ILE A 36 22.86 4.62 24.65
N ASN A 37 22.35 5.52 25.50
CA ASN A 37 21.09 6.21 25.27
C ASN A 37 21.15 7.16 24.07
N GLU A 38 22.26 7.87 23.89
CA GLU A 38 22.47 8.77 22.75
C GLU A 38 22.62 7.96 21.46
N ILE A 39 23.37 6.86 21.49
CA ILE A 39 23.54 5.93 20.36
C ILE A 39 22.18 5.36 19.91
N LYS A 40 21.31 4.96 20.85
CA LYS A 40 19.94 4.53 20.55
C LYS A 40 19.11 5.65 19.91
N GLY A 41 19.27 6.88 20.38
CA GLY A 41 18.65 8.06 19.79
C GLY A 41 19.08 8.27 18.33
N TYR A 42 20.37 8.16 18.04
CA TYR A 42 20.91 8.28 16.69
C TYR A 42 20.40 7.18 15.75
N LEU A 43 20.33 5.93 16.22
CA LEU A 43 19.76 4.85 15.42
C LEU A 43 18.30 5.15 15.05
N ARG A 44 17.49 5.63 16.00
CA ARG A 44 16.10 6.04 15.76
C ARG A 44 16.00 7.16 14.71
N GLU A 45 16.86 8.16 14.81
CA GLU A 45 16.91 9.28 13.85
C GLU A 45 17.23 8.77 12.44
N ILE A 46 18.26 7.92 12.30
CA ILE A 46 18.66 7.35 11.02
C ILE A 46 17.53 6.50 10.42
N MET A 47 16.90 5.63 11.22
CA MET A 47 15.77 4.81 10.77
C MET A 47 14.59 5.68 10.33
N THR A 48 14.28 6.74 11.07
CA THR A 48 13.17 7.64 10.74
C THR A 48 13.43 8.39 9.44
N ALA A 49 14.66 8.86 9.22
CA ALA A 49 15.07 9.53 7.99
C ALA A 49 15.04 8.59 6.77
N LEU A 50 15.34 7.30 6.95
CA LEU A 50 15.20 6.30 5.88
C LEU A 50 13.73 6.04 5.52
N LEU A 51 12.82 6.08 6.51
CA LEU A 51 11.39 5.83 6.31
C LEU A 51 10.61 7.06 5.81
N SER A 52 11.11 8.28 6.00
CA SER A 52 10.39 9.53 5.68
C SER A 52 10.17 9.80 4.19
N VAL A 53 10.57 8.89 3.30
CA VAL A 53 10.45 9.04 1.83
C VAL A 53 9.01 8.79 1.32
N LEU A 54 8.11 8.25 2.16
CA LEU A 54 6.76 7.84 1.73
C LEU A 54 5.68 8.76 2.30
N SER A 55 5.42 9.89 1.64
CA SER A 55 4.15 10.61 1.84
C SER A 55 3.07 10.00 0.94
N PRO A 56 1.81 9.83 1.42
CA PRO A 56 0.72 9.45 0.54
C PRO A 56 0.55 10.48 -0.59
N PRO A 57 0.09 10.06 -1.79
CA PRO A 57 -0.13 10.99 -2.89
C PRO A 57 -1.14 12.06 -2.48
N ASP A 58 -0.90 13.28 -2.94
CA ASP A 58 -1.80 14.39 -2.71
C ASP A 58 -3.13 14.16 -3.45
N LEU A 59 -4.24 14.41 -2.77
CA LEU A 59 -5.59 14.13 -3.29
C LEU A 59 -6.17 15.31 -4.07
N ASP A 60 -5.44 16.42 -4.16
CA ASP A 60 -5.79 17.61 -4.97
C ASP A 60 -5.49 17.43 -6.48
N THR A 61 -5.50 16.19 -6.96
CA THR A 61 -5.28 15.82 -8.36
C THR A 61 -6.60 15.68 -9.13
N ASP A 62 -6.52 15.55 -10.46
CA ASP A 62 -7.67 15.33 -11.34
C ASP A 62 -8.50 14.11 -10.87
N LEU A 63 -9.80 14.33 -10.63
CA LEU A 63 -10.73 13.27 -10.24
C LEU A 63 -11.24 12.52 -11.48
N PRO A 64 -11.49 11.20 -11.38
CA PRO A 64 -11.30 10.35 -10.21
C PRO A 64 -9.83 9.97 -9.97
N LEU A 65 -9.41 9.93 -8.70
CA LEU A 65 -8.15 9.29 -8.32
C LEU A 65 -8.24 7.78 -8.61
N ALA A 66 -7.43 7.29 -9.54
CA ALA A 66 -7.35 5.87 -9.87
C ALA A 66 -6.27 5.17 -9.02
N LEU A 67 -6.68 4.25 -8.15
CA LEU A 67 -5.80 3.46 -7.28
C LEU A 67 -5.74 2.01 -7.75
N LEU A 68 -4.64 1.63 -8.40
CA LEU A 68 -4.37 0.25 -8.80
C LEU A 68 -3.63 -0.49 -7.68
N VAL A 69 -4.27 -1.52 -7.11
CA VAL A 69 -3.69 -2.30 -6.02
C VAL A 69 -3.06 -3.58 -6.55
N VAL A 70 -1.73 -3.62 -6.53
CA VAL A 70 -0.91 -4.72 -7.06
C VAL A 70 -0.18 -5.48 -5.94
N GLY A 71 0.22 -6.72 -6.23
CA GLY A 71 0.98 -7.57 -5.30
C GLY A 71 0.68 -9.06 -5.50
N VAL A 72 1.47 -9.92 -4.88
CA VAL A 72 1.33 -11.38 -5.05
C VAL A 72 0.05 -11.92 -4.41
N ASN A 73 -0.30 -13.18 -4.67
CA ASN A 73 -1.48 -13.80 -4.06
C ASN A 73 -1.29 -13.99 -2.54
N GLY A 74 -2.37 -13.80 -1.77
CA GLY A 74 -2.36 -14.03 -0.31
C GLY A 74 -1.88 -12.87 0.56
N VAL A 75 -1.32 -11.79 0.00
CA VAL A 75 -0.84 -10.63 0.80
C VAL A 75 -1.93 -9.69 1.30
N GLY A 76 -3.21 -10.01 1.04
CA GLY A 76 -4.34 -9.24 1.54
C GLY A 76 -4.79 -8.06 0.68
N LYS A 77 -4.51 -8.05 -0.64
CA LYS A 77 -4.91 -6.98 -1.59
C LYS A 77 -6.39 -6.57 -1.47
N THR A 78 -7.31 -7.52 -1.66
CA THR A 78 -8.76 -7.27 -1.60
C THR A 78 -9.21 -6.73 -0.23
N THR A 79 -8.60 -7.20 0.86
CA THR A 79 -8.86 -6.66 2.20
C THR A 79 -8.32 -5.24 2.37
N SER A 80 -7.15 -4.94 1.81
CA SER A 80 -6.57 -3.59 1.81
C SER A 80 -7.39 -2.63 0.95
N ILE A 81 -7.94 -3.08 -0.18
CA ILE A 81 -8.89 -2.31 -1.00
C ILE A 81 -10.10 -1.88 -0.17
N ALA A 82 -10.70 -2.81 0.59
CA ALA A 82 -11.83 -2.48 1.47
C ALA A 82 -11.45 -1.44 2.54
N LYS A 83 -10.26 -1.56 3.15
CA LYS A 83 -9.75 -0.59 4.12
C LYS A 83 -9.50 0.79 3.50
N LEU A 84 -8.95 0.83 2.28
CA LEU A 84 -8.74 2.08 1.55
C LEU A 84 -10.09 2.73 1.21
N ALA A 85 -11.05 1.96 0.74
CA ALA A 85 -12.39 2.44 0.43
C ALA A 85 -13.07 3.06 1.67
N GLU A 86 -12.98 2.38 2.82
CA GLU A 86 -13.49 2.91 4.09
C GLU A 86 -12.74 4.17 4.54
N TYR A 87 -11.42 4.21 4.38
CA TYR A 87 -10.61 5.39 4.70
C TYR A 87 -11.01 6.62 3.87
N TYR A 88 -11.24 6.46 2.55
CA TYR A 88 -11.69 7.55 1.69
C TYR A 88 -13.13 7.96 1.99
N LYS A 89 -14.02 6.99 2.23
CA LYS A 89 -15.39 7.25 2.65
C LYS A 89 -15.44 8.04 3.97
N GLY A 90 -14.58 7.71 4.94
CA GLY A 90 -14.43 8.46 6.19
C GLY A 90 -13.89 9.89 6.02
N LYS A 91 -13.45 10.25 4.81
CA LYS A 91 -13.08 11.61 4.40
C LYS A 91 -14.11 12.24 3.46
N ASP A 92 -15.35 11.74 3.49
CA ASP A 92 -16.47 12.17 2.65
C ASP A 92 -16.18 12.06 1.14
N LYS A 93 -15.30 11.13 0.73
CA LYS A 93 -15.01 10.85 -0.68
C LYS A 93 -15.88 9.70 -1.18
N SER A 94 -16.48 9.91 -2.34
CA SER A 94 -17.21 8.87 -3.06
C SER A 94 -16.23 7.88 -3.71
N CYS A 95 -16.54 6.58 -3.62
CA CYS A 95 -15.67 5.52 -4.11
C CYS A 95 -16.39 4.64 -5.14
N LEU A 96 -15.61 4.02 -6.02
CA LEU A 96 -16.02 2.94 -6.89
C LEU A 96 -15.00 1.80 -6.82
N LEU A 97 -15.46 0.57 -6.65
CA LEU A 97 -14.61 -0.62 -6.70
C LEU A 97 -14.61 -1.21 -8.11
N VAL A 98 -13.46 -1.73 -8.54
CA VAL A 98 -13.30 -2.37 -9.85
C VAL A 98 -12.60 -3.71 -9.70
N ALA A 99 -13.27 -4.80 -10.08
CA ALA A 99 -12.80 -6.17 -9.93
C ALA A 99 -11.90 -6.62 -11.09
N GLY A 100 -10.64 -6.17 -11.11
CA GLY A 100 -9.66 -6.57 -12.12
C GLY A 100 -8.96 -7.91 -11.86
N ASP A 101 -9.16 -8.56 -10.70
CA ASP A 101 -8.81 -9.98 -10.51
C ASP A 101 -9.88 -10.87 -11.18
N THR A 102 -9.83 -10.95 -12.51
CA THR A 102 -10.77 -11.76 -13.30
C THR A 102 -10.39 -13.23 -13.37
N PHE A 103 -9.18 -13.59 -12.93
CA PHE A 103 -8.69 -14.97 -12.97
C PHE A 103 -9.33 -15.84 -11.88
N ARG A 104 -9.83 -15.23 -10.80
CA ARG A 104 -10.38 -15.93 -9.65
C ARG A 104 -11.82 -15.45 -9.41
N ALA A 105 -12.82 -16.26 -9.77
CA ALA A 105 -14.22 -15.91 -9.46
C ALA A 105 -14.44 -15.54 -7.98
N ALA A 106 -13.81 -16.28 -7.07
CA ALA A 106 -13.90 -16.01 -5.63
C ALA A 106 -13.35 -14.63 -5.23
N ALA A 107 -12.41 -14.03 -5.98
CA ALA A 107 -11.91 -12.69 -5.72
C ALA A 107 -12.96 -11.63 -6.06
N ILE A 108 -13.67 -11.78 -7.19
CA ILE A 108 -14.80 -10.92 -7.56
C ILE A 108 -15.89 -10.99 -6.48
N ASP A 109 -16.26 -12.19 -6.04
CA ASP A 109 -17.28 -12.39 -5.01
C ASP A 109 -16.86 -11.78 -3.67
N GLN A 110 -15.60 -11.95 -3.27
CA GLN A 110 -15.07 -11.37 -2.05
C GLN A 110 -15.11 -9.83 -2.09
N LEU A 111 -14.72 -9.22 -3.22
CA LEU A 111 -14.77 -7.78 -3.39
C LEU A 111 -16.22 -7.27 -3.43
N ARG A 112 -17.15 -8.03 -4.01
CA ARG A 112 -18.59 -7.73 -3.99
C ARG A 112 -19.15 -7.68 -2.58
N VAL A 113 -18.78 -8.65 -1.73
CA VAL A 113 -19.20 -8.66 -0.31
C VAL A 113 -18.69 -7.41 0.40
N TRP A 114 -17.47 -6.96 0.12
CA TRP A 114 -16.95 -5.70 0.68
C TRP A 114 -17.71 -4.48 0.17
N GLY A 115 -17.96 -4.38 -1.15
CA GLY A 115 -18.77 -3.31 -1.72
C GLY A 115 -20.14 -3.21 -1.05
N GLN A 116 -20.84 -4.33 -0.88
CA GLN A 116 -22.13 -4.39 -0.19
C GLN A 116 -22.06 -3.93 1.26
N ARG A 117 -21.04 -4.38 2.01
CA ARG A 117 -20.84 -3.98 3.42
C ARG A 117 -20.58 -2.49 3.56
N LEU A 118 -19.87 -1.89 2.61
CA LEU A 118 -19.51 -0.48 2.62
C LEU A 118 -20.54 0.41 1.92
N GLY A 119 -21.51 -0.16 1.21
CA GLY A 119 -22.44 0.58 0.35
C GLY A 119 -21.74 1.24 -0.83
N ILE A 120 -20.73 0.58 -1.41
CA ILE A 120 -19.93 1.06 -2.53
C ILE A 120 -20.18 0.18 -3.74
N ASP A 121 -20.41 0.81 -4.88
CA ASP A 121 -20.65 0.12 -6.15
C ASP A 121 -19.42 -0.64 -6.63
N LEU A 122 -19.66 -1.73 -7.37
CA LEU A 122 -18.64 -2.57 -7.97
C LEU A 122 -18.83 -2.66 -9.48
N ILE A 123 -17.76 -2.39 -10.24
CA ILE A 123 -17.65 -2.78 -11.64
C ILE A 123 -16.95 -4.14 -11.72
N HIS A 124 -17.58 -5.10 -12.38
CA HIS A 124 -17.00 -6.42 -12.60
C HIS A 124 -17.52 -7.02 -13.90
N HIS A 125 -16.71 -7.90 -14.51
CA HIS A 125 -17.15 -8.78 -15.59
C HIS A 125 -17.27 -10.23 -15.07
N GLN A 126 -17.39 -11.18 -16.00
CA GLN A 126 -17.35 -12.61 -15.70
C GLN A 126 -15.92 -13.11 -15.44
N GLU A 127 -15.79 -14.27 -14.81
CA GLU A 127 -14.51 -14.95 -14.66
C GLU A 127 -13.85 -15.19 -16.04
N GLY A 128 -12.53 -15.00 -16.09
CA GLY A 128 -11.74 -15.11 -17.33
C GLY A 128 -11.88 -13.94 -18.30
N ALA A 129 -12.63 -12.89 -17.95
CA ALA A 129 -12.68 -11.66 -18.75
C ALA A 129 -11.31 -10.96 -18.79
N ASP A 130 -11.07 -10.16 -19.84
CA ASP A 130 -9.86 -9.34 -19.95
C ASP A 130 -9.83 -8.28 -18.82
N PRO A 131 -8.80 -8.28 -17.93
CA PRO A 131 -8.66 -7.27 -16.89
C PRO A 131 -8.57 -5.84 -17.44
N GLY A 132 -8.00 -5.66 -18.65
CA GLY A 132 -7.91 -4.36 -19.32
C GLY A 132 -9.29 -3.78 -19.63
N ALA A 133 -10.19 -4.61 -20.17
CA ALA A 133 -11.58 -4.24 -20.40
C ALA A 133 -12.31 -3.88 -19.10
N VAL A 134 -12.13 -4.64 -18.01
CA VAL A 134 -12.74 -4.30 -16.71
C VAL A 134 -12.23 -2.97 -16.17
N ALA A 135 -10.92 -2.72 -16.30
CA ALA A 135 -10.32 -1.45 -15.89
C ALA A 135 -10.83 -0.27 -16.73
N PHE A 136 -10.98 -0.46 -18.04
CA PHE A 136 -11.51 0.54 -18.95
C PHE A 136 -12.96 0.93 -18.62
N ASP A 137 -13.82 -0.06 -18.38
CA ASP A 137 -15.21 0.18 -17.99
C ASP A 137 -15.29 0.78 -16.58
N GLY A 138 -14.37 0.35 -15.69
CA GLY A 138 -14.20 0.90 -14.35
C GLY A 138 -13.92 2.40 -14.34
N ILE A 139 -12.90 2.83 -15.09
CA ILE A 139 -12.55 4.26 -15.16
C ILE A 139 -13.60 5.08 -15.91
N SER A 140 -14.23 4.50 -16.93
CA SER A 140 -15.32 5.15 -17.67
C SER A 140 -16.54 5.38 -16.77
N ALA A 141 -16.93 4.38 -15.98
CA ALA A 141 -17.99 4.50 -15.00
C ALA A 141 -17.66 5.50 -13.89
N ALA A 142 -16.41 5.50 -13.39
CA ALA A 142 -15.95 6.45 -12.39
C ALA A 142 -16.08 7.90 -12.87
N ASN A 143 -15.62 8.19 -14.10
CA ASN A 143 -15.76 9.50 -14.74
C ASN A 143 -17.22 9.91 -14.92
N ALA A 144 -18.05 9.00 -15.47
CA ALA A 144 -19.47 9.29 -15.72
C ALA A 144 -20.26 9.56 -14.43
N ARG A 145 -19.93 8.84 -13.35
CA ARG A 145 -20.53 9.00 -12.02
C ARG A 145 -19.90 10.14 -11.20
N LYS A 146 -18.80 10.73 -11.69
CA LYS A 146 -18.02 11.77 -11.00
C LYS A 146 -17.61 11.34 -9.58
N VAL A 147 -17.19 10.09 -9.42
CA VAL A 147 -16.68 9.62 -8.12
C VAL A 147 -15.32 10.25 -7.83
N ASP A 148 -14.98 10.38 -6.55
CA ASP A 148 -13.69 10.93 -6.15
C ASP A 148 -12.56 9.90 -6.34
N VAL A 149 -12.83 8.62 -6.03
CA VAL A 149 -11.80 7.57 -6.02
C VAL A 149 -12.30 6.29 -6.70
N ALA A 150 -11.52 5.75 -7.63
CA ALA A 150 -11.75 4.42 -8.21
C ALA A 150 -10.62 3.48 -7.78
N ILE A 151 -10.96 2.36 -7.13
CA ILE A 151 -9.99 1.41 -6.58
C ILE A 151 -10.08 0.09 -7.34
N PHE A 152 -8.97 -0.29 -7.97
CA PHE A 152 -8.87 -1.42 -8.88
C PHE A 152 -8.13 -2.57 -8.19
N ASP A 153 -8.79 -3.73 -8.08
CA ASP A 153 -8.13 -4.99 -7.73
C ASP A 153 -7.41 -5.56 -8.95
N THR A 154 -6.36 -6.34 -8.72
CA THR A 154 -5.64 -7.06 -9.78
C THR A 154 -5.38 -8.49 -9.36
N ALA A 155 -5.29 -9.39 -10.34
CA ALA A 155 -4.75 -10.72 -10.08
C ALA A 155 -3.32 -10.60 -9.49
N GLY A 156 -2.98 -11.47 -8.54
CA GLY A 156 -1.61 -11.56 -8.06
C GLY A 156 -0.77 -12.45 -8.96
N GLY A 157 0.16 -11.83 -9.69
CA GLY A 157 1.30 -12.55 -10.29
C GLY A 157 2.37 -12.81 -9.24
N LEU A 158 3.17 -13.87 -9.44
CA LEU A 158 4.45 -14.05 -8.75
C LEU A 158 5.55 -13.30 -9.49
#